data_AF-D6PJH1-F1
#
_entry.id   AF-D6PJH1-F1
#
_cell.length_a   1.000
_cell.length_b   1.000
_cell.length_c   1.000
_cell.angle_alpha   90.00
_cell.angle_beta   90.00
_cell.angle_gamma   90.00
#
_symmetry.space_group_name_H-M   'P 1'
#
loop_
_entity.id
_entity.type
_entity.pdbx_description
1 polymer ?
#
loop_
_entity_poly.entity_id
_entity_poly.type
_entity_poly.pdbx_seq_one_letter_code
_entity_poly.pdbx_strand_id
1 'polypeptide(L)'
;MEAENVVGNGITGTGSEGLFAALENRGLVASAGMFDYSGSGANDDLEDFDILLQELDKQGGIAENMMFLNREAALAVDDLLAGVNAHTAGTTNYGVFNNSEDMALNLGFNGFRRASYDFYKTDWKYLNNKSTRFLVNDGATAGKIEGVMVPAGTTSVYDENMGKNIRRPFLHVRYRASQADDRKLKKWTTGSVGAATSDLDAMKVHYLSERCIVTQGANNFVLFR
;
A
#
# COMPACT_ATOMS: atom_id res chain seq x y z
N MET A 1 -10.84 -9.75 -12.66
CA MET A 1 -9.64 -9.35 -13.44
C MET A 1 -9.43 -7.89 -13.10
N GLU A 2 -8.52 -7.59 -12.18
CA GLU A 2 -8.17 -6.21 -11.83
C GLU A 2 -7.22 -5.71 -12.93
N ALA A 3 -7.77 -5.06 -13.95
CA ALA A 3 -6.98 -4.37 -14.94
C ALA A 3 -6.66 -2.97 -14.38
N GLU A 4 -5.38 -2.73 -14.10
CA GLU A 4 -4.85 -1.40 -13.83
C GLU A 4 -4.90 -0.57 -15.12
N ASN A 5 -5.32 0.69 -15.04
CA ASN A 5 -5.28 1.60 -16.17
C ASN A 5 -3.83 2.04 -16.41
N VAL A 6 -3.08 1.29 -17.20
CA VAL A 6 -1.72 1.66 -17.62
C VAL A 6 -1.82 2.60 -18.82
N VAL A 7 -1.49 3.88 -18.62
CA VAL A 7 -1.33 4.83 -19.74
C VAL A 7 0.09 4.68 -20.29
N GLY A 8 0.34 3.59 -21.03
CA GLY A 8 1.63 3.33 -21.69
C GLY A 8 1.69 1.98 -22.40
N ASN A 9 1.86 1.99 -23.73
CA ASN A 9 1.96 0.87 -24.68
C ASN A 9 0.79 -0.14 -24.72
N GLY A 10 -0.32 0.27 -25.33
CA GLY A 10 -1.14 -0.61 -26.18
C GLY A 10 -2.15 -1.54 -25.51
N ILE A 11 -2.36 -1.45 -24.20
CA ILE A 11 -3.45 -2.17 -23.52
C ILE A 11 -4.40 -1.15 -22.90
N THR A 12 -5.47 -0.80 -23.63
CA THR A 12 -6.57 0.03 -23.09
C THR A 12 -7.49 -0.86 -22.25
N GLY A 13 -7.11 -1.08 -20.98
CA GLY A 13 -7.95 -1.77 -20.02
C GLY A 13 -9.05 -0.85 -19.49
N THR A 14 -10.32 -1.28 -19.52
CA THR A 14 -11.42 -0.60 -18.81
C THR A 14 -11.36 -0.95 -17.32
N GLY A 15 -10.57 -0.23 -16.53
CA GLY A 15 -10.40 -0.47 -15.09
C GLY A 15 -10.23 0.82 -14.29
N SER A 16 -10.33 0.71 -12.96
CA SER A 16 -10.02 1.83 -12.06
C SER A 16 -8.51 2.02 -11.96
N GLU A 17 -8.07 3.24 -11.64
CA GLU A 17 -6.66 3.55 -11.38
C GLU A 17 -6.08 2.62 -10.29
N GLY A 18 -4.89 2.05 -10.56
CA GLY A 18 -4.16 1.20 -9.62
C GLY A 18 -3.30 2.01 -8.64
N LEU A 19 -2.84 1.36 -7.57
CA LEU A 19 -1.99 2.03 -6.58
C LEU A 19 -0.67 2.53 -7.20
N PHE A 20 0.01 1.68 -7.98
CA PHE A 20 1.31 2.07 -8.55
C PHE A 20 1.16 3.17 -9.59
N ALA A 21 0.19 3.07 -10.49
CA ALA A 21 -0.12 4.17 -11.42
C ALA A 21 -0.44 5.50 -10.70
N ALA A 22 -1.16 5.46 -9.57
CA ALA A 22 -1.45 6.67 -8.79
C ALA A 22 -0.19 7.27 -8.15
N LEU A 23 0.71 6.43 -7.65
CA LEU A 23 1.96 6.85 -7.00
C LEU A 23 3.01 7.34 -8.00
N GLU A 24 3.16 6.69 -9.15
CA GLU A 24 4.09 7.14 -10.19
C GLU A 24 3.72 8.54 -10.72
N ASN A 25 2.44 8.87 -10.76
CA ASN A 25 1.97 10.16 -11.27
C ASN A 25 1.95 11.27 -10.21
N ARG A 26 1.68 10.95 -8.94
CA ARG A 26 1.35 11.95 -7.91
C ARG A 26 2.04 11.75 -6.56
N GLY A 27 2.74 10.63 -6.37
CA GLY A 27 3.46 10.32 -5.14
C GLY A 27 4.93 10.64 -5.23
N LEU A 28 5.63 10.45 -4.11
CA LEU A 28 7.09 10.52 -4.08
C LEU A 28 7.62 9.19 -4.63
N VAL A 29 8.59 9.27 -5.53
CA VAL A 29 9.28 8.10 -6.07
C VAL A 29 10.72 8.18 -5.58
N ALA A 30 11.11 7.29 -4.69
CA ALA A 30 12.49 7.19 -4.24
C ALA A 30 13.37 6.76 -5.42
N SER A 31 14.60 7.30 -5.46
CA SER A 31 15.60 6.92 -6.46
C SER A 31 15.91 5.43 -6.40
N ALA A 32 16.27 4.87 -7.56
CA ALA A 32 16.64 3.48 -7.66
C ALA A 32 17.82 3.16 -6.73
N GLY A 33 17.71 2.10 -5.94
CA GLY A 33 18.80 1.62 -5.09
C GLY A 33 18.88 2.23 -3.69
N MET A 34 17.83 2.92 -3.21
CA MET A 34 17.75 3.40 -1.80
C MET A 34 17.92 2.28 -0.76
N PHE A 35 17.78 1.01 -1.18
CA PHE A 35 17.99 -0.18 -0.36
C PHE A 35 18.89 -1.20 -1.06
N ASP A 36 19.87 -0.74 -1.85
CA ASP A 36 20.72 -1.65 -2.61
C ASP A 36 21.59 -2.51 -1.68
N TYR A 37 21.15 -3.75 -1.49
CA TYR A 37 21.89 -4.78 -0.76
C TYR A 37 23.27 -5.10 -1.41
N SER A 38 23.56 -4.59 -2.62
CA SER A 38 24.79 -4.89 -3.39
C SER A 38 26.04 -4.09 -3.01
N GLY A 39 26.05 -3.44 -1.83
CA GLY A 39 27.29 -3.01 -1.18
C GLY A 39 27.49 -1.50 -1.05
N SER A 40 26.44 -0.68 -1.17
CA SER A 40 26.42 0.62 -0.51
C SER A 40 26.54 0.37 1.00
N GLY A 41 27.44 1.07 1.68
CA GLY A 41 27.60 0.88 3.12
C GLY A 41 26.36 1.38 3.85
N ALA A 42 26.13 0.92 5.09
CA ALA A 42 25.02 1.40 5.94
C ALA A 42 24.98 2.94 6.13
N ASN A 43 26.03 3.67 5.76
CA ASN A 43 26.06 5.13 5.79
C ASN A 43 25.34 5.77 4.60
N ASP A 44 25.40 5.19 3.41
CA ASP A 44 24.77 5.75 2.20
C ASP A 44 23.24 5.64 2.33
N ASP A 45 22.76 4.50 2.80
CA ASP A 45 21.33 4.26 3.06
C ASP A 45 20.76 5.21 4.14
N LEU A 46 21.57 5.64 5.12
CA LEU A 46 21.14 6.61 6.15
C LEU A 46 20.99 8.02 5.59
N GLU A 47 21.90 8.45 4.70
CA GLU A 47 21.81 9.74 4.01
C GLU A 47 20.60 9.78 3.08
N ASP A 48 20.32 8.68 2.38
CA ASP A 48 19.13 8.53 1.55
C ASP A 48 17.83 8.62 2.36
N PHE A 49 17.78 8.00 3.55
CA PHE A 49 16.66 8.18 4.47
C PHE A 49 16.48 9.64 4.90
N ASP A 50 17.57 10.38 5.15
CA ASP A 50 17.49 11.79 5.52
C ASP A 50 16.99 12.67 4.36
N ILE A 51 17.38 12.36 3.12
CA ILE A 51 16.86 13.02 1.92
C ILE A 51 15.35 12.75 1.78
N LEU A 52 14.93 11.49 1.97
CA LEU A 52 13.52 11.12 1.94
C LEU A 52 12.71 11.87 3.00
N LEU A 53 13.25 12.00 4.23
CA LEU A 53 12.61 12.76 5.30
C LEU A 53 12.47 14.25 4.95
N GLN A 54 13.50 14.85 4.36
CA GLN A 54 13.43 16.25 3.91
C GLN A 54 12.37 16.45 2.82
N GLU A 55 12.19 15.48 1.93
CA GLU A 55 11.16 15.55 0.90
C GLU A 55 9.75 15.36 1.48
N LEU A 56 9.58 14.46 2.46
CA LEU A 56 8.32 14.34 3.20
C LEU A 56 7.97 15.63 3.96
N ASP A 57 8.95 16.28 4.59
CA ASP A 57 8.73 17.55 5.29
C ASP A 57 8.24 18.66 4.35
N LYS A 58 8.77 18.74 3.12
CA LYS A 58 8.29 19.70 2.11
C LYS A 58 6.82 19.46 1.75
N GLN A 59 6.37 18.21 1.82
CA GLN A 59 4.98 17.83 1.52
C GLN A 59 4.04 17.94 2.72
N GLY A 60 4.56 18.28 3.91
CA GLY A 60 3.79 18.22 5.16
C GLY A 60 3.40 16.79 5.53
N GLY A 61 4.34 15.86 5.32
CA GLY A 61 4.18 14.43 5.54
C GLY A 61 3.67 14.07 6.93
N ILE A 62 2.96 12.94 7.01
CA ILE A 62 2.56 12.38 8.30
C ILE A 62 3.76 11.69 8.95
N ALA A 63 3.91 11.92 10.25
CA ALA A 63 5.01 11.36 11.03
C ALA A 63 4.99 9.83 11.10
N GLU A 64 3.83 9.18 11.06
CA GLU A 64 3.68 7.73 11.21
C GLU A 64 3.43 7.03 9.86
N ASN A 65 4.27 6.04 9.52
CA ASN A 65 4.28 5.41 8.19
C ASN A 65 4.47 3.88 8.25
N MET A 66 3.82 3.18 7.33
CA MET A 66 3.96 1.73 7.13
C MET A 66 4.72 1.45 5.83
N MET A 67 5.80 0.69 5.91
CA MET A 67 6.64 0.28 4.79
C MET A 67 6.34 -1.18 4.42
N PHE A 68 5.87 -1.40 3.20
CA PHE A 68 5.68 -2.72 2.60
C PHE A 68 6.81 -2.97 1.62
N LEU A 69 7.79 -3.80 2.01
CA LEU A 69 9.04 -3.97 1.28
C LEU A 69 9.18 -5.37 0.71
N ASN A 70 9.93 -5.53 -0.38
CA ASN A 70 10.44 -6.83 -0.79
C ASN A 70 11.50 -7.32 0.22
N ARG A 71 11.91 -8.59 0.10
CA ARG A 71 12.85 -9.19 1.05
C ARG A 71 14.21 -8.51 1.07
N GLU A 72 14.73 -8.13 -0.09
CA GLU A 72 16.03 -7.47 -0.22
C GLU A 72 16.02 -6.12 0.53
N ALA A 73 15.04 -5.27 0.24
CA ALA A 73 14.90 -3.97 0.91
C ALA A 73 14.58 -4.11 2.41
N ALA A 74 13.80 -5.12 2.79
CA ALA A 74 13.52 -5.39 4.20
C ALA A 74 14.80 -5.76 4.98
N LEU A 75 15.72 -6.51 4.36
CA LEU A 75 17.02 -6.88 4.93
C LEU A 75 17.98 -5.68 4.99
N ALA A 76 18.03 -4.86 3.94
CA ALA A 76 18.84 -3.63 3.94
C ALA A 76 18.43 -2.68 5.08
N VAL A 77 17.12 -2.54 5.33
CA VAL A 77 16.63 -1.79 6.50
C VAL A 77 17.01 -2.45 7.82
N ASP A 78 17.00 -3.78 7.92
CA ASP A 78 17.45 -4.48 9.14
C ASP A 78 18.95 -4.26 9.40
N ASP A 79 19.78 -4.30 8.36
CA ASP A 79 21.23 -4.06 8.46
C ASP A 79 21.54 -2.60 8.83
N LEU A 80 20.81 -1.65 8.25
CA LEU A 80 20.86 -0.23 8.62
C LEU A 80 20.49 -0.05 10.11
N LEU A 81 19.42 -0.69 10.56
CA LEU A 81 19.01 -0.64 11.97
C LEU A 81 20.01 -1.32 12.89
N ALA A 82 20.63 -2.42 12.49
CA ALA A 82 21.69 -3.06 13.25
C ALA A 82 22.92 -2.16 13.37
N GLY A 83 23.29 -1.45 12.31
CA GLY A 83 24.38 -0.47 12.29
C GLY A 83 24.13 0.73 13.23
N VAL A 84 22.90 1.22 13.29
CA VAL A 84 22.50 2.34 14.16
C VAL A 84 22.27 1.89 15.62
N ASN A 85 21.68 0.72 15.84
CA ASN A 85 21.31 0.22 17.17
C ASN A 85 22.47 -0.37 17.97
N ALA A 86 23.69 -0.43 17.42
CA ALA A 86 24.89 -0.78 18.17
C ALA A 86 25.13 0.13 19.40
N HIS A 87 24.40 1.26 19.55
CA HIS A 87 24.57 2.21 20.65
C HIS A 87 23.29 2.64 21.42
N THR A 88 22.09 2.13 21.13
CA THR A 88 20.88 2.59 21.84
C THR A 88 19.80 1.52 21.95
N ALA A 89 19.81 0.78 23.06
CA ALA A 89 18.70 -0.05 23.48
C ALA A 89 17.57 0.82 24.09
N GLY A 90 16.35 0.74 23.55
CA GLY A 90 15.16 1.10 24.35
C GLY A 90 14.07 1.97 23.73
N THR A 91 14.02 2.21 22.42
CA THR A 91 12.95 3.04 21.82
C THR A 91 12.29 2.38 20.61
N THR A 92 11.58 1.28 20.82
CA THR A 92 10.58 0.79 19.85
C THR A 92 9.20 1.30 20.27
N ASN A 93 8.58 2.11 19.42
CA ASN A 93 7.23 2.66 19.63
C ASN A 93 6.26 1.90 18.72
N TYR A 94 5.08 1.51 19.23
CA TYR A 94 4.11 0.64 18.53
C TYR A 94 2.74 1.32 18.30
N GLY A 95 2.74 2.64 18.06
CA GLY A 95 1.57 3.53 17.95
C GLY A 95 0.37 2.96 17.18
N VAL A 96 0.55 2.61 15.89
CA VAL A 96 -0.51 2.03 15.03
C VAL A 96 -1.14 0.76 15.62
N PHE A 97 -0.42 0.02 16.47
CA PHE A 97 -0.87 -1.23 17.10
C PHE A 97 -1.40 -1.01 18.51
N ASN A 98 -1.90 0.18 18.83
CA ASN A 98 -2.32 0.58 20.18
C ASN A 98 -1.18 0.40 21.22
N ASN A 99 0.07 0.66 20.83
CA ASN A 99 1.27 0.42 21.64
C ASN A 99 1.45 -1.05 22.09
N SER A 100 0.85 -2.02 21.38
CA SER A 100 1.04 -3.45 21.66
C SER A 100 2.17 -4.03 20.80
N GLU A 101 3.30 -4.26 21.45
CA GLU A 101 4.45 -4.97 20.86
C GLU A 101 4.06 -6.37 20.38
N ASP A 102 3.34 -7.14 21.20
CA ASP A 102 2.92 -8.50 20.85
C ASP A 102 2.06 -8.54 19.58
N MET A 103 1.19 -7.56 19.37
CA MET A 103 0.37 -7.48 18.17
C MET A 103 1.21 -7.14 16.93
N ALA A 104 2.15 -6.21 17.07
CA ALA A 104 3.06 -5.84 16.00
C ALA A 104 3.95 -7.03 15.60
N LEU A 105 4.57 -7.72 16.58
CA LEU A 105 5.41 -8.88 16.36
C LEU A 105 4.65 -10.05 15.74
N ASN A 106 3.45 -10.36 16.22
CA ASN A 106 2.61 -11.42 15.64
C ASN A 106 2.23 -11.15 14.18
N LEU A 107 2.12 -9.88 13.80
CA LEU A 107 1.84 -9.45 12.43
C LEU A 107 3.12 -9.21 11.61
N GLY A 108 4.29 -9.47 12.19
CA GLY A 108 5.59 -9.32 11.53
C GLY A 108 5.99 -7.88 11.26
N PHE A 109 5.54 -6.94 12.09
CA PHE A 109 5.94 -5.53 12.03
C PHE A 109 7.12 -5.25 12.96
N ASN A 110 8.20 -4.75 12.38
CA ASN A 110 9.33 -4.19 13.12
C ASN A 110 9.32 -2.68 12.94
N GLY A 111 9.37 -1.94 14.05
CA GLY A 111 9.31 -0.49 14.06
C GLY A 111 10.65 0.17 14.33
N PHE A 112 10.91 1.32 13.74
CA PHE A 112 12.02 2.19 14.11
C PHE A 112 11.62 3.66 14.01
N ARG A 113 12.32 4.50 14.79
CA ARG A 113 12.12 5.94 14.79
C ARG A 113 13.39 6.63 14.28
N ARG A 114 13.23 7.56 13.34
CA ARG A 114 14.31 8.44 12.89
C ARG A 114 13.79 9.87 12.86
N ALA A 115 14.51 10.77 13.53
CA ALA A 115 14.04 12.13 13.80
C ALA A 115 12.64 12.15 14.45
N SER A 116 11.66 12.77 13.78
CA SER A 116 10.27 12.90 14.25
C SER A 116 9.31 11.92 13.57
N TYR A 117 9.81 11.00 12.74
CA TYR A 117 9.00 10.03 12.00
C TYR A 117 9.12 8.63 12.61
N ASP A 118 7.99 7.94 12.71
CA ASP A 118 7.85 6.56 13.16
C ASP A 118 7.54 5.67 11.95
N PHE A 119 8.37 4.65 11.73
CA PHE A 119 8.26 3.72 10.61
C PHE A 119 7.99 2.30 11.09
N TYR A 120 7.08 1.60 10.42
CA TYR A 120 6.81 0.16 10.64
C TYR A 120 7.01 -0.59 9.35
N LYS A 121 7.94 -1.56 9.32
CA LYS A 121 8.20 -2.36 8.12
C LYS A 121 7.54 -3.73 8.20
N THR A 122 7.12 -4.25 7.05
CA THR A 122 6.66 -5.62 6.87
C THR A 122 7.03 -6.15 5.48
N ASP A 123 7.26 -7.46 5.41
CA ASP A 123 7.55 -8.17 4.17
C ASP A 123 6.30 -8.26 3.27
N TRP A 124 6.36 -7.66 2.10
CA TRP A 124 5.30 -7.75 1.11
C TRP A 124 5.40 -9.06 0.32
N LYS A 125 4.65 -10.09 0.76
CA LYS A 125 4.60 -11.40 0.11
C LYS A 125 4.33 -11.36 -1.40
N TYR A 126 3.58 -10.37 -1.88
CA TYR A 126 3.27 -10.17 -3.30
C TYR A 126 4.50 -9.79 -4.15
N LEU A 127 5.51 -9.15 -3.55
CA LEU A 127 6.77 -8.82 -4.25
C LEU A 127 7.78 -9.98 -4.18
N ASN A 128 7.63 -10.89 -3.22
CA ASN A 128 8.61 -11.95 -2.93
C ASN A 128 8.24 -13.32 -3.52
N ASN A 129 6.99 -13.54 -3.92
CA ASN A 129 6.55 -14.82 -4.43
C ASN A 129 6.69 -14.89 -5.96
N LYS A 130 7.44 -15.89 -6.44
CA LYS A 130 7.69 -16.19 -7.85
C LYS A 130 6.43 -16.29 -8.71
N SER A 131 5.29 -16.73 -8.15
CA SER A 131 4.02 -16.81 -8.89
C SER A 131 3.26 -15.48 -8.99
N THR A 132 3.80 -14.41 -8.42
CA THR A 132 3.18 -13.08 -8.36
C THR A 132 4.11 -12.03 -8.99
N ARG A 133 4.22 -10.82 -8.43
CA ARG A 133 5.00 -9.74 -9.06
C ARG A 133 6.51 -9.97 -9.02
N PHE A 134 7.00 -10.87 -8.16
CA PHE A 134 8.42 -11.23 -8.16
C PHE A 134 8.92 -11.56 -9.57
N LEU A 135 8.17 -12.32 -10.38
CA LEU A 135 8.61 -12.66 -11.74
C LEU A 135 8.79 -11.45 -12.66
N VAL A 136 8.02 -10.38 -12.42
CA VAL A 136 8.15 -9.13 -13.18
C VAL A 136 9.35 -8.33 -12.69
N ASN A 137 9.62 -8.34 -11.38
CA ASN A 137 10.77 -7.68 -10.80
C ASN A 137 12.09 -8.43 -11.08
N ASP A 138 12.04 -9.77 -11.15
CA ASP A 138 13.16 -10.68 -11.38
C ASP A 138 13.63 -10.55 -12.84
N GLY A 139 14.69 -9.75 -13.05
CA GLY A 139 15.23 -9.43 -14.37
C GLY A 139 14.76 -8.11 -14.98
N ALA A 140 13.93 -7.33 -14.28
CA ALA A 140 13.56 -5.99 -14.74
C ALA A 140 14.72 -5.00 -14.55
N THR A 141 15.22 -4.44 -15.65
CA THR A 141 16.21 -3.34 -15.63
C THR A 141 15.57 -1.97 -15.37
N ALA A 142 14.25 -1.86 -15.57
CA ALA A 142 13.47 -0.64 -15.32
C ALA A 142 12.10 -0.98 -14.77
N GLY A 143 11.62 -0.22 -13.78
CA GLY A 143 10.32 -0.45 -13.16
C GLY A 143 10.20 -1.65 -12.25
N LYS A 144 11.34 -2.09 -11.70
CA LYS A 144 11.36 -2.84 -10.44
C LYS A 144 10.60 -2.03 -9.38
N ILE A 145 9.85 -2.73 -8.54
CA ILE A 145 9.21 -2.15 -7.36
C ILE A 145 9.78 -2.87 -6.16
N GLU A 146 10.49 -2.14 -5.32
CA GLU A 146 11.11 -2.65 -4.11
C GLU A 146 10.18 -2.53 -2.90
N GLY A 147 9.21 -1.63 -2.97
CA GLY A 147 8.20 -1.51 -1.94
C GLY A 147 7.37 -0.23 -2.04
N VAL A 148 6.51 -0.03 -1.05
CA VAL A 148 5.70 1.18 -0.89
C VAL A 148 5.67 1.59 0.58
N MET A 149 5.82 2.89 0.83
CA MET A 149 5.50 3.55 2.10
C MET A 149 4.09 4.13 2.04
N VAL A 150 3.26 3.73 3.00
CA VAL A 150 1.88 4.18 3.17
C VAL A 150 1.77 4.99 4.47
N PRO A 151 1.22 6.21 4.43
CA PRO A 151 1.00 6.99 5.64
C PRO A 151 -0.06 6.32 6.53
N ALA A 152 0.27 6.16 7.81
CA ALA A 152 -0.66 5.66 8.82
C ALA A 152 -1.47 6.83 9.37
N GLY A 153 -2.67 7.03 8.84
CA GLY A 153 -3.50 8.14 9.29
C GLY A 153 -4.83 8.27 8.56
N THR A 154 -5.54 9.34 8.90
CA THR A 154 -6.76 9.74 8.19
C THR A 154 -6.70 11.21 7.83
N THR A 155 -7.24 11.56 6.66
CA THR A 155 -7.46 12.94 6.25
C THR A 155 -8.94 13.30 6.39
N SER A 156 -9.24 14.56 6.72
CA SER A 156 -10.60 15.07 6.75
C SER A 156 -10.98 15.61 5.38
N VAL A 157 -11.97 14.99 4.75
CA VAL A 157 -12.54 15.43 3.46
C VAL A 157 -13.95 15.94 3.70
N TYR A 158 -14.28 17.10 3.13
CA TYR A 158 -15.65 17.60 3.10
C TYR A 158 -16.45 16.78 2.07
N ASP A 159 -17.53 16.15 2.54
CA ASP A 159 -18.45 15.42 1.68
C ASP A 159 -19.65 16.33 1.37
N GLU A 160 -19.70 16.86 0.16
CA GLU A 160 -20.75 17.80 -0.27
C GLU A 160 -22.15 17.18 -0.21
N ASN A 161 -22.28 15.87 -0.44
CA ASN A 161 -23.58 15.19 -0.38
C ASN A 161 -24.07 15.01 1.05
N MET A 162 -23.17 14.90 2.02
CA MET A 162 -23.50 14.74 3.44
C MET A 162 -23.40 16.04 4.25
N GLY A 163 -22.94 17.13 3.64
CA GLY A 163 -22.79 18.44 4.29
C GLY A 163 -21.86 18.45 5.50
N LYS A 164 -20.92 17.51 5.60
CA LYS A 164 -20.06 17.35 6.78
C LYS A 164 -18.67 16.85 6.44
N ASN A 165 -17.71 17.19 7.30
CA ASN A 165 -16.36 16.63 7.25
C ASN A 165 -16.39 15.17 7.68
N ILE A 166 -15.77 14.31 6.88
CA ILE A 166 -15.61 12.90 7.19
C ILE A 166 -14.13 12.55 7.17
N ARG A 167 -13.67 11.83 8.19
CA ARG A 167 -12.31 11.30 8.24
C ARG A 167 -12.22 10.03 7.39
N ARG A 168 -11.28 9.99 6.46
CA ARG A 168 -11.03 8.87 5.55
C ARG A 168 -9.56 8.46 5.64
N PRO A 169 -9.25 7.15 5.63
CA PRO A 169 -7.87 6.69 5.50
C PRO A 169 -7.25 7.09 4.15
N PHE A 170 -5.94 7.34 4.15
CA PHE A 170 -5.17 7.70 2.94
C PHE A 170 -5.28 6.65 1.85
N LEU A 171 -5.28 5.37 2.22
CA LEU A 171 -5.53 4.26 1.31
C LEU A 171 -6.79 3.52 1.74
N HIS A 172 -7.80 3.48 0.87
CA HIS A 172 -9.03 2.75 1.16
C HIS A 172 -9.66 2.17 -0.12
N VAL A 173 -10.50 1.16 0.07
CA VAL A 173 -11.30 0.58 -1.01
C VAL A 173 -12.69 1.20 -0.98
N ARG A 174 -13.17 1.68 -2.13
CA ARG A 174 -14.57 2.09 -2.29
C ARG A 174 -15.30 1.04 -3.10
N TYR A 175 -16.48 0.66 -2.61
CA TYR A 175 -17.44 -0.14 -3.36
C TYR A 175 -18.39 0.79 -4.08
N ARG A 176 -18.82 0.38 -5.27
CA ARG A 176 -19.83 1.14 -6.00
C ARG A 176 -21.16 1.04 -5.25
N ALA A 177 -21.67 2.18 -4.83
CA ALA A 177 -22.95 2.30 -4.14
C ALA A 177 -23.82 3.37 -4.81
N SER A 178 -25.11 3.10 -4.87
CA SER A 178 -26.20 3.97 -5.31
C SER A 178 -27.30 3.91 -4.24
N GLN A 179 -28.20 4.91 -4.21
CA GLN A 179 -29.36 4.90 -3.29
C GLN A 179 -30.19 3.61 -3.37
N ALA A 180 -30.22 2.96 -4.53
CA ALA A 180 -30.98 1.73 -4.76
C ALA A 180 -30.14 0.44 -4.70
N ASP A 181 -28.81 0.52 -4.62
CA ASP A 181 -27.96 -0.66 -4.83
C ASP A 181 -26.57 -0.52 -4.19
N ASP A 182 -26.13 -1.55 -3.47
CA ASP A 182 -24.78 -1.65 -2.90
C ASP A 182 -24.05 -2.86 -3.50
N ARG A 183 -22.94 -2.61 -4.20
CA ARG A 183 -22.11 -3.63 -4.84
C ARG A 183 -21.00 -4.17 -3.95
N LYS A 184 -21.08 -3.99 -2.63
CA LYS A 184 -20.17 -4.66 -1.70
C LYS A 184 -20.34 -6.17 -1.71
N LEU A 185 -21.58 -6.65 -1.58
CA LEU A 185 -21.94 -8.07 -1.47
C LEU A 185 -23.27 -8.37 -2.17
N LYS A 186 -23.43 -7.92 -3.42
CA LYS A 186 -24.67 -8.18 -4.16
C LYS A 186 -24.74 -9.64 -4.58
N LYS A 187 -25.80 -10.32 -4.16
CA LYS A 187 -26.15 -11.67 -4.60
C LYS A 187 -27.57 -11.73 -5.10
N TRP A 188 -27.81 -12.54 -6.12
CA TRP A 188 -29.16 -12.89 -6.55
C TRP A 188 -29.18 -14.33 -7.06
N THR A 189 -30.35 -14.96 -6.97
CA THR A 189 -30.54 -16.34 -7.40
C THR A 189 -31.43 -16.35 -8.64
N THR A 190 -31.05 -17.14 -9.63
CA THR A 190 -31.85 -17.40 -10.83
C THR A 190 -32.28 -18.87 -10.81
N GLY A 191 -33.57 -19.15 -11.03
CA GLY A 191 -34.17 -20.47 -10.86
C GLY A 191 -34.45 -20.86 -9.41
N SER A 192 -35.12 -22.01 -9.20
CA SER A 192 -35.68 -22.54 -7.92
C SER A 192 -37.15 -22.18 -7.62
N VAL A 193 -37.77 -22.94 -6.71
CA VAL A 193 -39.15 -22.76 -6.22
C VAL A 193 -39.26 -21.42 -5.49
N GLY A 194 -39.86 -20.43 -6.14
CA GLY A 194 -40.06 -19.07 -5.60
C GLY A 194 -39.78 -17.93 -6.57
N ALA A 195 -39.06 -18.19 -7.67
CA ALA A 195 -38.86 -17.21 -8.75
C ALA A 195 -38.71 -17.94 -10.10
N ALA A 196 -39.82 -18.10 -10.81
CA ALA A 196 -39.85 -18.67 -12.16
C ALA A 196 -39.12 -17.75 -13.15
N THR A 197 -37.82 -17.94 -13.29
CA THR A 197 -36.93 -17.09 -14.13
C THR A 197 -36.22 -17.88 -15.22
N SER A 198 -36.47 -19.19 -15.32
CA SER A 198 -35.85 -20.10 -16.30
C SER A 198 -36.69 -21.38 -16.45
N ASP A 199 -36.78 -21.89 -17.68
CA ASP A 199 -37.44 -23.17 -18.02
C ASP A 199 -36.59 -24.40 -17.66
N LEU A 200 -35.32 -24.19 -17.28
CA LEU A 200 -34.41 -25.22 -16.77
C LEU A 200 -34.53 -25.35 -15.25
N ASP A 201 -34.66 -26.59 -14.75
CA ASP A 201 -34.58 -26.93 -13.32
C ASP A 201 -33.12 -26.86 -12.82
N ALA A 202 -32.63 -25.63 -12.68
CA ALA A 202 -31.29 -25.32 -12.20
C ALA A 202 -31.31 -24.05 -11.35
N MET A 203 -30.68 -24.10 -10.18
CA MET A 203 -30.45 -22.94 -9.34
C MET A 203 -29.07 -22.35 -9.61
N LYS A 204 -29.01 -21.07 -9.96
CA LYS A 204 -27.75 -20.31 -10.12
C LYS A 204 -27.67 -19.22 -9.08
N VAL A 205 -26.57 -19.15 -8.35
CA VAL A 205 -26.29 -18.04 -7.43
C VAL A 205 -25.25 -17.13 -8.07
N HIS A 206 -25.63 -15.88 -8.28
CA HIS A 206 -24.75 -14.86 -8.83
C HIS A 206 -24.15 -14.04 -7.70
N TYR A 207 -22.85 -13.75 -7.82
CA TYR A 207 -22.12 -12.86 -6.94
C TYR A 207 -21.56 -11.71 -7.77
N LEU A 208 -21.80 -10.48 -7.33
CA LEU A 208 -21.27 -9.30 -8.00
C LEU A 208 -20.68 -8.35 -6.97
N SER A 209 -19.38 -8.08 -7.14
CA SER A 209 -18.65 -7.07 -6.38
C SER A 209 -17.91 -6.15 -7.36
N GLU A 210 -18.05 -4.85 -7.15
CA GLU A 210 -17.36 -3.82 -7.93
C GLU A 210 -16.68 -2.87 -6.94
N ARG A 211 -15.35 -2.80 -7.02
CA ARG A 211 -14.50 -2.05 -6.09
C ARG A 211 -13.43 -1.27 -6.83
N CYS A 212 -13.02 -0.13 -6.29
CA CYS A 212 -11.83 0.59 -6.70
C CYS A 212 -10.95 0.88 -5.48
N ILE A 213 -9.63 0.95 -5.73
CA ILE A 213 -8.67 1.45 -4.73
C ILE A 213 -8.60 2.97 -4.85
N VAL A 214 -8.53 3.65 -3.71
CA VAL A 214 -8.47 5.11 -3.64
C VAL A 214 -7.25 5.50 -2.84
N THR A 215 -6.33 6.20 -3.51
CA THR A 215 -5.15 6.82 -2.93
C THR A 215 -5.43 8.31 -2.74
N GLN A 216 -5.66 8.72 -1.50
CA GLN A 216 -5.83 10.12 -1.12
C GLN A 216 -4.49 10.69 -0.67
N GLY A 217 -4.18 11.94 -1.04
CA GLY A 217 -2.93 12.57 -0.61
C GLY A 217 -1.69 11.80 -1.04
N ALA A 218 -1.61 11.43 -2.34
CA ALA A 218 -0.54 10.60 -2.89
C ALA A 218 0.87 11.15 -2.61
N ASN A 219 1.02 12.47 -2.41
CA ASN A 219 2.27 13.13 -2.02
C ASN A 219 2.82 12.69 -0.65
N ASN A 220 2.03 12.01 0.18
CA ASN A 220 2.47 11.42 1.46
C ASN A 220 2.93 9.96 1.32
N PHE A 221 2.83 9.39 0.12
CA PHE A 221 3.27 8.02 -0.15
C PHE A 221 4.63 8.06 -0.82
N VAL A 222 5.43 7.04 -0.55
CA VAL A 222 6.71 6.82 -1.23
C VAL A 222 6.67 5.50 -1.96
N LEU A 223 7.00 5.50 -3.26
CA LEU A 223 7.22 4.31 -4.06
C LEU A 223 8.72 4.04 -4.15
N PHE A 224 9.17 2.86 -3.73
CA PHE A 224 10.55 2.41 -3.86
C PHE A 224 10.71 1.60 -5.14
N ARG A 225 11.67 1.94 -6.00
CA ARG A 225 11.89 1.34 -7.32
C ARG A 225 13.29 0.79 -7.48
#